data_AF-A0A534U7H9-F1
#
_entry.id   AF-A0A534U7H9-F1
#
_cell.length_a   1.000
_cell.length_b   1.000
_cell.length_c   1.000
_cell.angle_alpha   90.00
_cell.angle_beta   90.00
_cell.angle_gamma   90.00
#
_symmetry.space_group_name_H-M   'P 1'
#
loop_
_entity.id
_entity.type
_entity.pdbx_description
1 polymer ?
#
loop_
_entity_poly.entity_id
_entity_poly.type
_entity_poly.pdbx_seq_one_letter_code
_entity_poly.pdbx_strand_id
1 'polypeptide(L)' 'SEAGPPDYSDMLAVVGAIVEARPDHVVWGSNWPHGGIAVPMPNDGDLLDFLLTSVPDETIRKQILVDNPAKLYGWQNI' A
#
# COMPACT_ATOMS: atom_id res chain seq x y z
N SER A 1 6.52 4.81 11.19
CA SER A 1 5.31 4.80 12.01
C SER A 1 5.74 4.60 13.44
N GLU A 2 5.31 5.48 14.31
CA GLU A 2 5.47 5.38 15.76
C GLU A 2 4.35 4.52 16.38
N ALA A 3 3.16 4.47 15.75
CA ALA A 3 2.04 3.64 16.21
C ALA A 3 2.33 2.13 16.06
N GLY A 4 2.99 1.75 14.95
CA GLY A 4 3.38 0.37 14.68
C GLY A 4 2.21 -0.55 14.28
N PRO A 5 2.45 -1.87 14.23
CA PRO A 5 1.41 -2.84 13.86
C PRO A 5 0.32 -2.99 14.94
N PRO A 6 -0.92 -3.35 14.55
CA PRO A 6 -1.34 -3.62 13.17
C PRO A 6 -1.91 -2.38 12.44
N ASP A 7 -2.21 -1.30 13.15
CA ASP A 7 -3.07 -0.22 12.65
C ASP A 7 -2.33 0.90 11.93
N TYR A 8 -1.04 1.13 12.26
CA TYR A 8 -0.20 2.19 11.69
C TYR A 8 -0.94 3.53 11.57
N SER A 9 -1.76 3.87 12.55
CA SER A 9 -2.78 4.93 12.44
C SER A 9 -2.20 6.32 12.20
N ASP A 10 -0.95 6.54 12.60
CA ASP A 10 -0.18 7.75 12.33
C ASP A 10 0.21 7.93 10.85
N MET A 11 0.09 6.89 10.04
CA MET A 11 0.39 6.92 8.61
C MET A 11 -0.84 7.26 7.74
N LEU A 12 -2.06 7.25 8.28
CA LEU A 12 -3.29 7.48 7.51
C LEU A 12 -3.26 8.79 6.71
N ALA A 13 -2.82 9.88 7.34
CA ALA A 13 -2.73 11.19 6.69
C ALA A 13 -1.68 11.20 5.56
N VAL A 14 -0.56 10.49 5.74
CA VAL A 14 0.50 10.37 4.74
C VAL A 14 0.02 9.58 3.53
N VAL A 15 -0.62 8.43 3.76
CA VAL A 15 -1.21 7.60 2.69
C VAL A 15 -2.26 8.40 1.93
N GLY A 16 -3.17 9.08 2.64
CA GLY A 16 -4.20 9.93 2.05
C GLY A 16 -3.61 11.01 1.14
N ALA A 17 -2.59 11.74 1.59
CA ALA A 17 -1.96 12.78 0.79
C ALA A 17 -1.26 12.25 -0.48
N ILE A 18 -0.63 11.08 -0.40
CA ILE A 18 0.01 10.44 -1.58
C ILE A 18 -1.05 10.03 -2.60
N VAL A 19 -2.13 9.41 -2.14
CA VAL A 19 -3.21 8.93 -2.99
C VAL A 19 -3.99 10.09 -3.60
N GLU A 20 -4.26 11.17 -2.86
CA GLU A 20 -4.91 12.37 -3.38
C GLU A 20 -4.08 13.05 -4.46
N ALA A 21 -2.75 13.12 -4.27
CA ALA A 21 -1.88 13.83 -5.18
C ALA A 21 -1.78 13.17 -6.56
N ARG A 22 -1.55 11.84 -6.61
CA ARG A 22 -1.34 11.09 -7.86
C ARG A 22 -1.75 9.61 -7.73
N PRO A 23 -3.07 9.30 -7.67
CA PRO A 23 -3.52 7.92 -7.50
C PRO A 23 -3.12 7.01 -8.67
N ASP A 24 -2.83 7.59 -9.84
CA ASP A 24 -2.36 6.93 -11.06
C ASP A 24 -0.87 6.57 -11.07
N HIS A 25 -0.11 6.91 -10.02
CA HIS A 25 1.34 6.70 -9.91
C HIS A 25 1.74 5.99 -8.60
N VAL A 26 0.79 5.33 -7.94
CA VAL A 26 1.02 4.59 -6.68
C VAL A 26 0.92 3.09 -6.95
N VAL A 27 1.82 2.33 -6.35
CA VAL A 27 1.76 0.86 -6.29
C VAL A 27 1.91 0.42 -4.84
N TRP A 28 1.38 -0.75 -4.50
CA TRP A 28 1.55 -1.35 -3.18
C TRP A 28 2.46 -2.57 -3.26
N GLY A 29 3.27 -2.78 -2.23
CA GLY A 29 4.05 -4.00 -2.03
C GLY A 29 4.24 -4.24 -0.54
N SER A 30 4.19 -5.50 -0.11
CA SER A 30 4.24 -5.84 1.32
C SER A 30 5.61 -5.57 1.97
N ASN A 31 6.67 -5.46 1.15
CA ASN A 31 8.06 -5.46 1.59
C ASN A 31 8.52 -6.81 2.19
N TRP A 32 7.77 -7.91 2.05
CA TRP A 32 8.23 -9.24 2.47
C TRP A 32 9.58 -9.61 1.80
N PRO A 33 10.56 -10.19 2.52
CA PRO A 33 10.53 -10.71 3.90
C PRO A 33 10.92 -9.68 4.97
N HIS A 34 10.62 -8.41 4.72
CA HIS A 34 10.82 -7.26 5.60
C HIS A 34 12.29 -7.09 6.06
N GLY A 35 13.21 -7.08 5.10
CA GLY A 35 14.63 -6.89 5.40
C GLY A 35 14.92 -5.58 6.14
N GLY A 36 15.78 -5.64 7.15
CA GLY A 36 16.30 -4.44 7.84
C GLY A 36 15.42 -3.87 8.95
N ILE A 37 14.35 -4.57 9.35
CA ILE A 37 13.53 -4.15 10.50
C ILE A 37 13.98 -4.83 11.79
N ALA A 38 13.96 -4.08 12.89
CA ALA A 38 14.24 -4.57 14.25
C ALA A 38 12.95 -4.67 15.08
N VAL A 39 11.84 -5.06 14.44
CA VAL A 39 10.55 -5.32 15.07
C VAL A 39 10.16 -6.77 14.81
N PRO A 40 9.24 -7.36 15.60
CA PRO A 40 8.64 -8.65 15.25
C PRO A 40 8.16 -8.65 13.80
N MET A 41 8.32 -9.78 13.11
CA MET A 41 7.91 -9.93 11.71
C MET A 41 6.46 -9.42 11.54
N PRO A 42 6.22 -8.39 10.71
CA PRO A 42 4.88 -7.91 10.44
C PRO A 42 4.03 -9.02 9.84
N ASN A 43 2.74 -9.01 10.15
CA ASN A 43 1.78 -9.83 9.43
C ASN A 43 1.43 -9.12 8.11
N ASP A 44 1.72 -9.76 6.97
CA ASP A 44 1.40 -9.20 5.65
C ASP A 44 -0.11 -8.94 5.45
N GLY A 45 -0.96 -9.74 6.11
CA GLY A 45 -2.41 -9.56 6.09
C GLY A 45 -2.84 -8.25 6.73
N ASP A 46 -2.28 -7.93 7.90
CA ASP A 46 -2.56 -6.65 8.59
C ASP A 46 -2.10 -5.45 7.75
N LEU A 47 -0.97 -5.58 7.03
CA LEU A 47 -0.49 -4.54 6.10
C LEU A 47 -1.44 -4.33 4.91
N LEU A 48 -2.05 -5.40 4.40
CA LEU A 48 -3.06 -5.31 3.36
C LEU A 48 -4.35 -4.68 3.93
N ASP A 49 -4.81 -5.09 5.10
CA ASP A 49 -5.99 -4.52 5.76
C ASP A 49 -5.82 -3.03 6.06
N PHE A 50 -4.60 -2.60 6.42
CA PHE A 50 -4.25 -1.20 6.56
C PHE A 50 -4.41 -0.43 5.24
N LEU A 51 -3.97 -0.98 4.10
CA LEU A 51 -4.21 -0.37 2.78
C LEU A 51 -5.71 -0.25 2.50
N LEU A 52 -6.48 -1.32 2.74
CA LEU A 52 -7.92 -1.34 2.46
C LEU A 52 -8.68 -0.29 3.29
N THR A 53 -8.25 -0.10 4.54
CA THR A 53 -8.79 0.93 5.44
C THR A 53 -8.37 2.33 5.02
N SER A 54 -7.10 2.51 4.64
CA SER A 54 -6.54 3.81 4.25
C SER A 54 -7.07 4.32 2.90
N VAL A 55 -7.47 3.41 2.01
CA VAL A 55 -7.98 3.71 0.67
C VAL A 55 -9.35 3.04 0.49
N PRO A 56 -10.44 3.66 0.98
CA PRO A 56 -11.76 3.05 0.97
C PRO A 56 -12.41 2.98 -0.43
N ASP A 57 -11.98 3.82 -1.37
CA ASP A 57 -12.47 3.80 -2.75
C ASP A 57 -11.89 2.61 -3.54
N GLU A 58 -12.77 1.70 -3.96
CA GLU A 58 -12.40 0.50 -4.72
C GLU A 58 -11.78 0.82 -6.09
N THR A 59 -12.20 1.92 -6.73
CA THR A 59 -11.65 2.34 -8.02
C THR A 59 -10.17 2.72 -7.87
N ILE A 60 -9.85 3.45 -6.81
CA ILE A 60 -8.47 3.82 -6.48
C ILE A 60 -7.66 2.59 -6.08
N ARG A 61 -8.24 1.67 -5.29
CA ARG A 61 -7.56 0.41 -4.96
C ARG A 61 -7.24 -0.42 -6.20
N LYS A 62 -8.14 -0.47 -7.18
CA LYS A 62 -7.89 -1.13 -8.45
C LYS A 62 -6.72 -0.48 -9.20
N GLN A 63 -6.61 0.84 -9.20
CA GLN A 63 -5.45 1.52 -9.78
C GLN A 63 -4.16 1.07 -9.09
N ILE A 64 -4.13 1.11 -7.75
CA ILE A 64 -2.92 0.79 -6.96
C ILE A 64 -2.50 -0.68 -7.10
N LEU A 65 -3.46 -1.61 -7.11
CA LEU A 65 -3.21 -3.06 -7.04
C LEU A 65 -3.17 -3.75 -8.41
N VAL A 66 -3.74 -3.13 -9.45
CA VAL A 66 -3.90 -3.76 -10.77
C VAL A 66 -3.38 -2.86 -11.89
N ASP A 67 -4.02 -1.70 -12.10
CA ASP A 67 -3.80 -0.95 -13.34
C ASP A 67 -2.41 -0.27 -13.37
N ASN A 68 -1.98 0.35 -12.27
CA ASN A 68 -0.68 1.00 -12.17
C ASN A 68 0.47 -0.01 -12.22
N PRO A 69 0.48 -1.13 -11.46
CA PRO A 69 1.48 -2.18 -11.60
C PRO A 69 1.52 -2.76 -13.02
N ALA A 70 0.37 -3.05 -13.64
CA ALA A 70 0.34 -3.59 -15.00
C ALA A 70 0.98 -2.64 -16.02
N LYS A 71 0.74 -1.33 -15.89
CA LYS A 71 1.38 -0.30 -16.72
C LYS A 71 2.87 -0.19 -16.42
N LEU A 72 3.27 -0.15 -15.14
CA LEU A 72 4.65 0.03 -14.70
C LEU A 72 5.54 -1.15 -15.12
N TYR A 73 5.05 -2.38 -14.99
CA TYR A 73 5.79 -3.60 -15.27
C TYR A 73 5.56 -4.17 -16.69
N GLY A 74 4.73 -3.51 -17.51
CA GLY A 74 4.56 -3.84 -18.92
C GLY A 74 3.64 -5.02 -19.23
N TRP A 75 2.74 -5.41 -18.32
CA TRP A 75 1.82 -6.54 -18.49
C TRP A 75 0.58 -6.23 -19.34
N GLN A 76 0.40 -4.98 -19.79
CA GLN A 76 -0.73 -4.62 -20.66
C GLN A 76 -0.63 -5.17 -22.10
N ASN A 77 0.51 -5.78 -22.46
CA ASN A 77 0.83 -6.23 -23.82
C ASN A 77 1.01 -7.75 -23.95
N ILE A 78 0.46 -8.55 -23.02
CA ILE A 78 0.49 -10.02 -23.05
C ILE A 78 -0.90 -10.54 -23.39
#